data_AF-A0A480B3S7-F1
#
_entry.id   AF-A0A480B3S7-F1
#
_cell.length_a   1.000
_cell.length_b   1.000
_cell.length_c   1.000
_cell.angle_alpha   90.00
_cell.angle_beta   90.00
_cell.angle_gamma   90.00
#
_symmetry.space_group_name_H-M   'P 1'
#
loop_
_entity.id
_entity.type
_entity.pdbx_description
1 polymer ?
#
loop_
_entity_poly.entity_id
_entity_poly.type
_entity_poly.pdbx_seq_one_letter_code
_entity_poly.pdbx_strand_id
1 'polypeptide(L)'
;MRPQSTRTIYAGLALAALLGSGLAQAASSPFQLTGSTDSGPLAGTVFSGSFAYDASPVVGDFSGSVALQAFQLQFAGQTYDLASADAPATAMFEAGQFIGLDYTDADSADAGLRPWLSLVPSLTGQFADAYLAYQGADGLGGFGSYSISAVPEPGQWALLLGGLALVGVAGRRSR
;
A
#
# COMPACT_ATOMS: atom_id res chain seq x y z
N MET A 1 -16.69 -43.27 65.72
CA MET A 1 -15.32 -43.32 65.15
C MET A 1 -15.40 -42.91 63.68
N ARG A 2 -14.31 -42.31 63.21
CA ARG A 2 -14.16 -41.35 62.10
C ARG A 2 -14.43 -41.88 60.66
N PRO A 3 -14.51 -40.96 59.68
CA PRO A 3 -15.10 -41.13 58.34
C PRO A 3 -14.07 -41.19 57.19
N GLN A 4 -14.61 -41.19 55.95
CA GLN A 4 -14.02 -40.73 54.66
C GLN A 4 -13.23 -41.74 53.79
N SER A 5 -13.58 -41.80 52.49
CA SER A 5 -12.79 -41.10 51.48
C SER A 5 -13.63 -40.74 50.24
N THR A 6 -13.81 -39.44 50.05
CA THR A 6 -14.27 -38.77 48.84
C THR A 6 -13.14 -38.85 47.81
N ARG A 7 -13.41 -39.33 46.59
CA ARG A 7 -12.49 -39.16 45.45
C ARG A 7 -12.89 -37.91 44.67
N THR A 8 -12.28 -36.80 45.07
CA THR A 8 -12.16 -35.58 44.28
C THR A 8 -11.25 -35.88 43.08
N ILE A 9 -11.77 -35.79 41.86
CA ILE A 9 -10.94 -35.81 40.64
C ILE A 9 -10.60 -34.37 40.27
N TYR A 10 -9.34 -34.21 39.91
CA TYR A 10 -8.55 -33.00 39.86
C TYR A 10 -9.05 -31.94 38.87
N ALA A 11 -8.85 -30.72 39.34
CA ALA A 11 -8.89 -29.47 38.60
C ALA A 11 -7.91 -29.43 37.42
N GLY A 12 -8.20 -28.52 36.49
CA GLY A 12 -7.15 -27.80 35.76
C GLY A 12 -7.05 -28.11 34.27
N LEU A 13 -8.02 -27.64 33.47
CA LEU A 13 -7.76 -27.30 32.07
C LEU A 13 -7.51 -25.80 31.97
N ALA A 14 -6.30 -25.37 32.31
CA ALA A 14 -5.78 -24.07 31.88
C ALA A 14 -5.34 -24.23 30.42
N LEU A 15 -6.29 -24.11 29.48
CA LEU A 15 -5.95 -24.05 28.07
C LEU A 15 -5.47 -22.64 27.75
N ALA A 16 -4.16 -22.54 27.61
CA ALA A 16 -3.41 -21.42 27.08
C ALA A 16 -4.00 -20.94 25.74
N ALA A 17 -4.88 -19.94 25.79
CA ALA A 17 -4.98 -18.97 24.73
C ALA A 17 -4.10 -17.80 25.16
N LEU A 18 -2.81 -17.94 24.84
CA LEU A 18 -1.90 -16.81 24.70
C LEU A 18 -2.64 -15.77 23.87
N LEU A 19 -3.16 -14.76 24.57
CA LEU A 19 -3.48 -13.44 24.03
C LEU A 19 -2.17 -12.80 23.61
N GLY A 20 -1.47 -13.44 22.66
CA GLY A 20 -0.60 -12.77 21.71
C GLY A 20 -1.49 -11.92 20.82
N SER A 21 -2.18 -10.96 21.42
CA SER A 21 -2.43 -9.67 20.80
C SER A 21 -1.04 -9.10 20.53
N GLY A 22 -0.41 -9.59 19.46
CA GLY A 22 0.45 -8.74 18.69
C GLY A 22 -0.40 -7.51 18.45
N LEU A 23 -0.01 -6.42 19.12
CA LEU A 23 -0.51 -5.10 18.80
C LEU A 23 -0.50 -5.07 17.28
N ALA A 24 -1.68 -4.94 16.67
CA ALA A 24 -1.77 -4.55 15.30
C ALA A 24 -1.02 -3.23 15.25
N GLN A 25 0.27 -3.30 14.93
CA GLN A 25 1.04 -2.14 14.53
C GLN A 25 0.21 -1.58 13.39
N ALA A 26 -0.13 -0.30 13.49
CA ALA A 26 -0.74 0.44 12.40
C ALA A 26 0.21 0.30 11.21
N ALA A 27 -0.03 -0.75 10.42
CA ALA A 27 0.73 -1.05 9.25
C ALA A 27 0.25 -0.02 8.24
N SER A 28 1.19 0.79 7.75
CA SER A 28 0.92 1.65 6.61
C SER A 28 0.37 0.76 5.50
N SER A 29 -0.93 0.86 5.23
CA SER A 29 -1.56 -0.03 4.25
C SER A 29 -1.00 0.35 2.89
N PRO A 30 -0.33 -0.58 2.17
CA PRO A 30 0.24 -0.24 0.89
C PRO A 30 -0.89 0.05 -0.10
N PHE A 31 -0.80 1.19 -0.77
CA PHE A 31 -1.59 1.49 -1.95
C PHE A 31 -0.94 0.80 -3.15
N GLN A 32 -1.74 0.14 -3.98
CA GLN A 32 -1.25 -0.37 -5.27
C GLN A 32 -1.40 0.71 -6.32
N LEU A 33 -0.38 0.80 -7.18
CA LEU A 33 -0.36 1.63 -8.37
C LEU A 33 -0.30 0.70 -9.57
N THR A 34 -1.16 0.92 -10.56
CA THR A 34 -1.11 0.19 -11.84
C THR A 34 -1.43 1.14 -12.99
N GLY A 35 -0.76 0.98 -14.12
CA GLY A 35 -0.95 1.86 -15.27
C GLY A 35 -0.28 1.35 -16.53
N SER A 36 -0.38 2.14 -17.58
CA SER A 36 0.30 1.90 -18.86
C SER A 36 0.76 3.21 -19.49
N THR A 37 1.83 3.15 -20.26
CA THR A 37 2.25 4.26 -21.11
C THR A 37 1.29 4.44 -22.28
N ASP A 38 0.89 5.68 -22.54
CA ASP A 38 -0.09 6.05 -23.56
C ASP A 38 0.58 6.62 -24.81
N SER A 39 1.85 7.01 -24.72
CA SER A 39 2.61 7.64 -25.80
C SER A 39 4.11 7.32 -25.75
N GLY A 40 4.82 7.72 -26.81
CA GLY A 40 6.26 7.54 -26.96
C GLY A 40 6.69 6.13 -27.38
N PRO A 41 8.01 5.86 -27.44
CA PRO A 41 8.54 4.57 -27.91
C PRO A 41 8.12 3.35 -27.09
N LEU A 42 7.75 3.56 -25.82
CA LEU A 42 7.31 2.50 -24.92
C LEU A 42 5.78 2.44 -24.79
N ALA A 43 4.98 3.08 -25.66
CA ALA A 43 3.52 3.06 -25.56
C ALA A 43 2.94 1.63 -25.45
N GLY A 44 1.95 1.45 -24.57
CA GLY A 44 1.35 0.15 -24.23
C GLY A 44 2.14 -0.67 -23.21
N THR A 45 3.27 -0.17 -22.71
CA THR A 45 4.04 -0.83 -21.65
C THR A 45 3.31 -0.67 -20.32
N VAL A 46 2.99 -1.79 -19.69
CA VAL A 46 2.35 -1.83 -18.37
C VAL A 46 3.40 -1.59 -17.29
N PHE A 47 3.02 -0.85 -16.26
CA PHE A 47 3.78 -0.70 -15.03
C PHE A 47 2.91 -0.94 -13.81
N SER A 48 3.55 -1.34 -12.73
CA SER A 48 2.87 -1.63 -11.46
C SER A 48 3.78 -1.38 -10.29
N GLY A 49 3.22 -0.94 -9.17
CA GLY A 49 3.98 -0.60 -7.99
C GLY A 49 3.13 -0.59 -6.73
N SER A 50 3.77 -0.21 -5.64
CA SER A 50 3.13 -0.01 -4.35
C SER A 50 3.78 1.15 -3.62
N PHE A 51 3.00 1.89 -2.84
CA PHE A 51 3.53 2.96 -2.00
C PHE A 51 2.77 3.05 -0.69
N ALA A 52 3.37 3.71 0.30
CA ALA A 52 2.75 3.93 1.60
C ALA A 52 3.19 5.27 2.19
N TYR A 53 2.30 5.92 2.93
CA TYR A 53 2.56 7.18 3.65
C TYR A 53 1.78 7.21 4.97
N ASP A 54 2.17 8.08 5.90
CA ASP A 54 1.38 8.34 7.12
C ASP A 54 0.22 9.28 6.79
N ALA A 55 -1.01 8.80 6.87
CA ALA A 55 -2.19 9.61 6.57
C ALA A 55 -2.61 10.54 7.73
N SER A 56 -1.98 10.46 8.91
CA SER A 56 -2.32 11.29 10.07
C SER A 56 -2.35 12.80 9.83
N PRO A 57 -1.47 13.38 8.96
CA PRO A 57 -1.52 14.80 8.62
C PRO A 57 -2.69 15.20 7.70
N VAL A 58 -3.30 14.24 6.99
CA VAL A 58 -4.33 14.48 5.97
C VAL A 58 -5.70 14.53 6.64
N VAL A 59 -6.06 15.71 7.14
CA VAL A 59 -7.35 15.97 7.80
C VAL A 59 -8.04 17.18 7.20
N GLY A 60 -9.38 17.10 7.05
CA GLY A 60 -10.18 18.18 6.48
C GLY A 60 -9.67 18.60 5.10
N ASP A 61 -9.45 19.90 4.92
CA ASP A 61 -9.05 20.51 3.64
C ASP A 61 -7.52 20.59 3.47
N PHE A 62 -6.78 19.60 4.00
CA PHE A 62 -5.31 19.57 3.94
C PHE A 62 -4.80 19.77 2.50
N SER A 63 -3.84 20.67 2.32
CA SER A 63 -3.19 20.94 1.04
C SER A 63 -1.68 20.97 1.25
N GLY A 64 -0.95 20.15 0.51
CA GLY A 64 0.49 19.99 0.69
C GLY A 64 0.99 18.59 0.33
N SER A 65 2.21 18.29 0.76
CA SER A 65 2.88 17.02 0.52
C SER A 65 3.03 16.21 1.81
N VAL A 66 2.94 14.88 1.68
CA VAL A 66 3.26 13.91 2.72
C VAL A 66 4.35 12.98 2.19
N ALA A 67 5.46 12.87 2.90
CA ALA A 67 6.56 12.00 2.49
C ALA A 67 6.13 10.52 2.44
N LEU A 68 6.58 9.82 1.40
CA LEU A 68 6.37 8.38 1.30
C LEU A 68 7.30 7.65 2.28
N GLN A 69 6.75 6.64 2.95
CA GLN A 69 7.48 5.71 3.82
C GLN A 69 7.97 4.47 3.07
N ALA A 70 7.26 4.10 2.01
CA ALA A 70 7.63 3.04 1.09
C ALA A 70 7.19 3.44 -0.31
N PHE A 71 8.00 3.08 -1.30
CA PHE A 71 7.69 3.23 -2.72
C PHE A 71 8.48 2.18 -3.49
N GLN A 72 7.79 1.48 -4.39
CA GLN A 72 8.38 0.63 -5.41
C GLN A 72 7.51 0.70 -6.67
N LEU A 73 8.14 0.82 -7.83
CA LEU A 73 7.50 0.78 -9.13
C LEU A 73 8.34 -0.07 -10.09
N GLN A 74 7.69 -1.00 -10.78
CA GLN A 74 8.27 -1.77 -11.88
C GLN A 74 7.89 -1.13 -13.21
N PHE A 75 8.89 -0.68 -13.97
CA PHE A 75 8.70 -0.11 -15.30
C PHE A 75 9.90 -0.45 -16.20
N ALA A 76 9.62 -0.81 -17.46
CA ALA A 76 10.66 -1.13 -18.47
C ALA A 76 11.70 -2.17 -18.00
N GLY A 77 11.30 -3.14 -17.16
CA GLY A 77 12.20 -4.16 -16.61
C GLY A 77 13.01 -3.72 -15.40
N GLN A 78 12.87 -2.47 -14.96
CA GLN A 78 13.63 -1.87 -13.88
C GLN A 78 12.76 -1.61 -12.64
N THR A 79 13.43 -1.53 -11.49
CA THR A 79 12.83 -1.12 -10.22
C THR A 79 13.18 0.33 -9.91
N TYR A 80 12.14 1.09 -9.57
CA TYR A 80 12.19 2.46 -9.09
C TYR A 80 11.71 2.46 -7.65
N ASP A 81 12.52 2.97 -6.74
CA ASP A 81 12.24 2.96 -5.30
C ASP A 81 12.71 4.25 -4.63
N LEU A 82 12.50 4.37 -3.32
CA LEU A 82 12.93 5.55 -2.55
C LEU A 82 14.44 5.78 -2.57
N ALA A 83 15.26 4.74 -2.73
CA ALA A 83 16.71 4.87 -2.73
C ALA A 83 17.24 5.48 -4.04
N SER A 84 16.46 5.32 -5.12
CA SER A 84 16.76 5.87 -6.44
C SER A 84 16.13 7.24 -6.73
N ALA A 85 15.37 7.81 -5.80
CA ALA A 85 14.71 9.09 -6.02
C ALA A 85 15.72 10.25 -5.95
N ASP A 86 15.66 11.17 -6.92
CA ASP A 86 16.51 12.38 -6.96
C ASP A 86 16.13 13.39 -5.87
N ALA A 87 14.90 13.29 -5.35
CA ALA A 87 14.35 14.12 -4.29
C ALA A 87 13.41 13.29 -3.41
N PRO A 88 13.08 13.73 -2.18
CA PRO A 88 12.12 13.03 -1.33
C PRO A 88 10.78 12.82 -2.04
N ALA A 89 10.40 11.56 -2.27
CA ALA A 89 9.14 11.21 -2.91
C ALA A 89 7.95 11.51 -1.99
N THR A 90 6.87 12.08 -2.54
CA THR A 90 5.72 12.50 -1.74
C THR A 90 4.37 12.13 -2.36
N ALA A 91 3.37 11.94 -1.50
CA ALA A 91 1.96 11.99 -1.86
C ALA A 91 1.46 13.44 -1.78
N MET A 92 0.82 13.90 -2.85
CA MET A 92 0.37 15.29 -2.99
C MET A 92 -1.13 15.39 -2.75
N PHE A 93 -1.55 16.43 -2.03
CA PHE A 93 -2.94 16.68 -1.68
C PHE A 93 -3.34 18.13 -1.94
N GLU A 94 -4.60 18.31 -2.33
CA GLU A 94 -5.27 19.61 -2.44
C GLU A 94 -6.69 19.50 -1.89
N ALA A 95 -7.05 20.39 -0.96
CA ALA A 95 -8.37 20.39 -0.28
C ALA A 95 -8.78 19.00 0.24
N GLY A 96 -7.82 18.26 0.82
CA GLY A 96 -8.01 16.91 1.36
C GLY A 96 -8.11 15.80 0.30
N GLN A 97 -8.07 16.14 -1.00
CA GLN A 97 -8.08 15.16 -2.09
C GLN A 97 -6.65 14.78 -2.46
N PHE A 98 -6.43 13.49 -2.70
CA PHE A 98 -5.18 13.00 -3.28
C PHE A 98 -5.11 13.42 -4.75
N ILE A 99 -4.02 14.07 -5.15
CA ILE A 99 -3.85 14.61 -6.52
C ILE A 99 -2.69 13.95 -7.28
N GLY A 100 -1.96 13.03 -6.67
CA GLY A 100 -0.92 12.25 -7.34
C GLY A 100 0.31 12.01 -6.47
N LEU A 101 1.28 11.34 -7.06
CA LEU A 101 2.62 11.16 -6.48
C LEU A 101 3.58 12.16 -7.14
N ASP A 102 4.49 12.70 -6.35
CA ASP A 102 5.68 13.41 -6.82
C ASP A 102 6.89 12.51 -6.58
N TYR A 103 7.44 12.00 -7.68
CA TYR A 103 8.63 11.14 -7.69
C TYR A 103 9.42 11.43 -8.96
N THR A 104 10.74 11.51 -8.86
CA THR A 104 11.62 11.67 -10.02
C THR A 104 12.90 10.89 -9.84
N ASP A 105 13.36 10.28 -10.92
CA ASP A 105 14.60 9.52 -11.04
C ASP A 105 15.23 9.77 -12.41
N ALA A 106 16.20 10.69 -12.45
CA ALA A 106 16.83 11.23 -13.65
C ALA A 106 18.35 11.10 -13.67
N ASP A 107 18.94 10.60 -12.60
CA ASP A 107 20.38 10.54 -12.43
C ASP A 107 21.00 9.20 -12.88
N SER A 108 20.21 8.32 -13.53
CA SER A 108 20.71 7.04 -13.98
C SER A 108 21.93 7.19 -14.89
N ALA A 109 23.01 6.48 -14.53
CA ALA A 109 24.25 6.47 -15.31
C ALA A 109 24.10 5.83 -16.70
N ASP A 110 23.06 5.01 -16.92
CA ASP A 110 22.75 4.39 -18.22
C ASP A 110 21.25 4.45 -18.50
N ALA A 111 20.84 5.51 -19.19
CA ALA A 111 19.46 5.74 -19.61
C ALA A 111 18.92 4.70 -20.61
N GLY A 112 19.79 3.84 -21.17
CA GLY A 112 19.39 2.76 -22.08
C GLY A 112 18.96 1.52 -21.32
N LEU A 113 19.54 1.29 -20.14
CA LEU A 113 19.14 0.24 -19.22
C LEU A 113 18.04 0.70 -18.27
N ARG A 114 18.05 1.97 -17.85
CA ARG A 114 17.09 2.52 -16.91
C ARG A 114 16.64 3.91 -17.36
N PRO A 115 15.47 4.01 -18.02
CA PRO A 115 14.93 5.28 -18.45
C PRO A 115 14.80 6.27 -17.29
N TRP A 116 14.91 7.56 -17.59
CA TRP A 116 14.40 8.60 -16.71
C TRP A 116 12.91 8.34 -16.46
N LEU A 117 12.46 8.52 -15.23
CA LEU A 117 11.07 8.37 -14.85
C LEU A 117 10.64 9.45 -13.87
N SER A 118 9.43 9.96 -14.06
CA SER A 118 8.78 10.85 -13.11
C SER A 118 7.29 10.51 -12.97
N LEU A 119 6.80 10.52 -11.74
CA LEU A 119 5.37 10.61 -11.45
C LEU A 119 5.08 12.07 -11.12
N VAL A 120 4.14 12.64 -11.85
CA VAL A 120 3.78 14.04 -11.74
C VAL A 120 2.36 14.14 -11.19
N PRO A 121 2.13 14.91 -10.10
CA PRO A 121 0.81 15.13 -9.58
C PRO A 121 0.00 16.07 -10.48
N SER A 122 -1.31 16.05 -10.31
CA SER A 122 -2.22 16.91 -11.06
C SER A 122 -1.99 18.39 -10.77
N LEU A 123 -2.06 19.20 -11.83
CA LEU A 123 -2.04 20.67 -11.75
C LEU A 123 -3.45 21.29 -11.68
N THR A 124 -4.50 20.48 -11.84
CA THR A 124 -5.91 20.91 -11.88
C THR A 124 -6.66 20.55 -10.61
N GLY A 125 -5.98 19.94 -9.63
CA GLY A 125 -6.54 19.48 -8.36
C GLY A 125 -7.31 18.15 -8.45
N GLN A 126 -7.26 17.46 -9.59
CA GLN A 126 -7.92 16.17 -9.78
C GLN A 126 -6.92 15.08 -10.17
N PHE A 127 -6.91 13.96 -9.43
CA PHE A 127 -6.03 12.83 -9.70
C PHE A 127 -6.07 12.31 -11.15
N ALA A 128 -7.19 12.47 -11.85
CA ALA A 128 -7.33 12.05 -13.25
C ALA A 128 -6.29 12.68 -14.20
N ASP A 129 -5.72 13.84 -13.83
CA ASP A 129 -4.71 14.54 -14.61
C ASP A 129 -3.27 14.24 -14.14
N ALA A 130 -3.09 13.39 -13.11
CA ALA A 130 -1.78 12.90 -12.71
C ALA A 130 -1.26 11.88 -13.72
N TYR A 131 0.05 11.89 -13.99
CA TYR A 131 0.63 11.06 -15.04
C TYR A 131 2.05 10.59 -14.71
N LEU A 132 2.49 9.57 -15.43
CA LEU A 132 3.87 9.12 -15.49
C LEU A 132 4.52 9.75 -16.73
N ALA A 133 5.74 10.26 -16.60
CA ALA A 133 6.59 10.65 -17.71
C ALA A 133 7.86 9.78 -17.72
N TYR A 134 8.37 9.47 -18.91
CA TYR A 134 9.62 8.76 -19.07
C TYR A 134 10.42 9.27 -20.27
N GLN A 135 11.73 9.01 -20.28
CA GLN A 135 12.63 9.30 -21.40
C GLN A 135 13.76 8.25 -21.44
N GLY A 136 13.98 7.66 -22.61
CA GLY A 136 15.08 6.72 -22.84
C GLY A 136 16.38 7.41 -23.26
N ALA A 137 17.45 6.62 -23.45
CA ALA A 137 18.76 7.11 -23.87
C ALA A 137 18.80 7.83 -25.24
N ASP A 138 17.82 7.58 -26.10
CA ASP A 138 17.67 8.26 -27.39
C ASP A 138 17.08 9.68 -27.26
N GLY A 139 16.76 10.11 -26.02
CA GLY A 139 16.11 11.38 -25.73
C GLY A 139 14.62 11.39 -26.08
N LEU A 140 14.09 10.27 -26.61
CA LEU A 140 12.66 10.12 -26.87
C LEU A 140 11.96 9.71 -25.57
N GLY A 141 10.80 10.30 -25.36
CA GLY A 141 10.02 10.09 -24.15
C GLY A 141 8.53 9.98 -24.44
N GLY A 142 7.79 9.73 -23.38
CA GLY A 142 6.34 9.63 -23.45
C GLY A 142 5.70 9.75 -22.08
N PHE A 143 4.38 9.63 -22.09
CA PHE A 143 3.53 9.74 -20.93
C PHE A 143 2.74 8.46 -20.70
N GLY A 144 2.24 8.26 -19.48
CA GLY A 144 1.35 7.18 -19.11
C GLY A 144 0.36 7.59 -18.04
N SER A 145 -0.80 6.94 -18.06
CA SER A 145 -1.86 7.09 -17.08
C SER A 145 -1.81 5.95 -16.07
N TYR A 146 -2.26 6.22 -14.85
CA TYR A 146 -2.28 5.22 -13.78
C TYR A 146 -3.46 5.39 -12.85
N SER A 147 -3.74 4.31 -12.13
CA SER A 147 -4.79 4.22 -11.12
C SER A 147 -4.19 3.73 -9.81
N ILE A 148 -4.83 4.12 -8.71
CA ILE A 148 -4.44 3.73 -7.36
C ILE A 148 -5.61 3.00 -6.70
N SER A 149 -5.29 1.89 -6.03
CA SER A 149 -6.25 1.15 -5.21
C SER A 149 -5.69 0.90 -3.82
N ALA A 150 -6.49 1.14 -2.78
CA ALA A 150 -6.13 0.74 -1.43
C ALA A 150 -6.17 -0.79 -1.29
N VAL A 151 -5.18 -1.38 -0.63
CA VAL A 151 -5.20 -2.81 -0.27
C VAL A 151 -5.96 -2.96 1.05
N PRO A 152 -6.98 -3.83 1.13
CA PRO A 152 -7.64 -4.13 2.40
C PRO A 152 -6.64 -4.70 3.40
N GLU A 153 -6.59 -4.12 4.60
CA GLU A 153 -5.65 -4.55 5.61
C GLU A 153 -5.86 -6.04 5.99
N PRO A 154 -4.79 -6.79 6.30
CA PRO A 154 -4.90 -8.18 6.79
C PRO A 154 -5.83 -8.33 8.00
N GLY A 155 -5.93 -7.29 8.83
CA GLY A 155 -6.85 -7.23 9.97
C GLY A 155 -8.33 -7.29 9.56
N GLN A 156 -8.71 -6.68 8.43
CA GLN A 156 -10.08 -6.75 7.93
C GLN A 156 -10.45 -8.18 7.51
N TRP A 157 -9.52 -8.90 6.90
CA TRP A 157 -9.70 -10.32 6.58
C TRP A 157 -9.78 -11.19 7.83
N ALA A 158 -8.94 -10.93 8.83
CA ALA A 158 -8.99 -11.66 10.09
C ALA A 158 -10.32 -11.40 10.84
N LEU A 159 -10.84 -10.17 10.80
CA LEU A 159 -12.16 -9.83 11.36
C LEU A 159 -13.31 -10.43 10.57
N LEU A 160 -13.23 -10.44 9.23
CA LEU A 160 -14.22 -11.08 8.37
C LEU A 160 -14.25 -12.59 8.60
N LEU A 161 -13.09 -13.25 8.61
CA LEU A 161 -12.95 -14.68 8.87
C LEU A 161 -13.34 -15.03 10.31
N GLY A 162 -12.96 -14.19 11.28
CA GLY A 162 -13.38 -14.32 12.67
C GLY A 162 -14.90 -14.19 12.83
N GLY A 163 -15.51 -13.22 12.17
CA GLY A 163 -16.96 -13.03 12.13
C GLY A 163 -17.69 -14.22 11.50
N LEU A 164 -17.21 -14.73 10.37
CA LEU A 164 -17.72 -15.94 9.72
C LEU A 164 -17.60 -17.17 10.61
N ALA A 165 -16.48 -17.34 11.30
CA ALA A 165 -16.30 -18.45 12.25
C ALA A 165 -17.31 -18.38 13.41
N LEU A 166 -17.55 -17.18 13.96
CA LEU A 166 -18.56 -16.98 15.01
C LEU A 166 -19.98 -17.31 14.53
N VAL A 167 -20.35 -16.88 13.31
CA VAL A 167 -21.65 -17.21 12.70
C VAL A 167 -21.78 -18.72 12.48
N GLY A 168 -20.73 -19.38 11.99
CA GLY A 168 -20.72 -20.84 11.80
C GLY A 168 -20.91 -21.61 13.11
N VAL A 169 -20.28 -21.16 14.20
CA VAL A 169 -20.45 -21.76 15.54
C VAL A 169 -21.87 -21.51 16.08
N ALA A 170 -22.41 -20.30 15.91
CA ALA A 170 -23.76 -19.97 16.35
C ALA A 170 -24.83 -20.77 15.61
N GLY A 171 -24.71 -20.92 14.28
CA GLY A 171 -25.65 -21.69 13.46
C GLY A 171 -25.60 -23.20 13.70
N ARG A 172 -24.50 -23.73 14.26
CA ARG A 172 -24.38 -25.14 14.64
C ARG A 172 -25.00 -25.46 16.01
N ARG A 173 -25.25 -24.43 16.84
CA ARG A 173 -25.90 -24.57 18.16
C ARG A 173 -27.43 -24.42 18.10
N SER A 174 -27.96 -23.90 17.00
CA SER A 174 -29.41 -23.72 16.78
C SER A 174 -30.06 -24.86 15.99
N ARG A 175 -29.30 -25.88 15.60
CA ARG A 175 -29.78 -27.16 15.06
C ARG A 175 -29.60 -28.25 16.10
#